data_AF-X0SZ41-F1
#
_entry.id   AF-X0SZ41-F1
#
_cell.length_a   1.000
_cell.length_b   1.000
_cell.length_c   1.000
_cell.angle_alpha   90.00
_cell.angle_beta   90.00
_cell.angle_gamma   90.00
#
_symmetry.space_group_name_H-M   'P 1'
#
loop_
_entity.id
_entity.type
_entity.pdbx_description
1 polymer ?
#
loop_
_entity_poly.entity_id
_entity_poly.type
_entity_poly.pdbx_seq_one_letter_code
_entity_poly.pdbx_strand_id
1 'polypeptide(L)'
;MKKILAIALAIVLTLAPTLTVMAADINTEAVVGGSGNSPYVCAKFETPDHSEDSGTQIDPVAGGQRVVKFYVVVGDSNGVDDLSAAYIKVYHPDGSFKFQLDAIRPDWTVILYDGLIDMDGDCVGETTVPVALDELEAQGRITYGFDPVRGVDMTLDMLKYDLDHGKQLLVELVGEMDYCQPSGDYRVEAIAVDQGGKAGTLENLFFYSSIVALRCDFVRISWGSVNVNQWN
;
A
#
# COMPACT_ATOMS: atom_id res chain seq x y z
N MET A 1 -100.10 -9.30 4.53
CA MET A 1 -98.93 -9.36 5.43
C MET A 1 -97.76 -10.03 4.72
N LYS A 2 -96.99 -9.30 3.91
CA LYS A 2 -95.80 -9.80 3.19
C LYS A 2 -94.82 -8.65 2.89
N LYS A 3 -94.39 -7.91 3.92
CA LYS A 3 -93.41 -6.81 3.80
C LYS A 3 -92.48 -6.66 5.03
N ILE A 4 -92.12 -7.76 5.70
CA ILE A 4 -91.18 -7.73 6.84
C ILE A 4 -90.22 -8.95 6.81
N LEU A 5 -89.58 -9.21 5.67
CA LEU A 5 -88.58 -10.28 5.58
C LEU A 5 -87.33 -9.92 4.74
N ALA A 6 -87.15 -8.63 4.41
CA ALA A 6 -86.05 -8.17 3.55
C ALA A 6 -85.00 -7.33 4.30
N ILE A 7 -85.13 -7.12 5.61
CA ILE A 7 -84.23 -6.25 6.40
C ILE A 7 -83.27 -7.06 7.30
N ALA A 8 -83.49 -8.37 7.50
CA ALA A 8 -82.63 -9.20 8.34
C ALA A 8 -81.44 -9.86 7.62
N LEU A 9 -81.36 -9.77 6.28
CA LEU A 9 -80.27 -10.38 5.49
C LEU A 9 -79.23 -9.37 4.97
N ALA A 10 -79.40 -8.08 5.25
CA ALA A 10 -78.51 -7.02 4.75
C ALA A 10 -77.55 -6.43 5.82
N ILE A 11 -77.57 -6.94 7.06
CA ILE A 11 -76.74 -6.44 8.17
C ILE A 11 -75.67 -7.45 8.63
N VAL A 12 -75.56 -8.61 7.97
CA VAL A 12 -74.55 -9.64 8.33
C VAL A 12 -73.33 -9.63 7.37
N LEU A 13 -73.27 -8.72 6.40
CA LEU A 13 -72.23 -8.72 5.36
C LEU A 13 -71.34 -7.47 5.33
N THR A 14 -70.98 -6.90 6.48
CA THR A 14 -69.97 -5.81 6.56
C THR A 14 -68.89 -5.99 7.62
N LEU A 15 -68.80 -7.16 8.25
CA LEU A 15 -67.63 -7.54 9.04
C LEU A 15 -66.70 -8.41 8.17
N ALA A 16 -66.05 -7.77 7.20
CA ALA A 16 -64.81 -8.32 6.69
C ALA A 16 -63.81 -8.30 7.86
N PRO A 17 -63.18 -9.42 8.24
CA PRO A 17 -62.09 -9.37 9.17
C PRO A 17 -61.00 -8.50 8.52
N THR A 18 -60.71 -7.34 9.11
CA THR A 18 -59.46 -6.65 8.86
C THR A 18 -58.37 -7.61 9.33
N LEU A 19 -57.81 -8.38 8.40
CA LEU A 19 -56.56 -9.08 8.65
C LEU A 19 -55.56 -7.98 8.94
N THR A 20 -55.22 -7.84 10.22
CA THR A 20 -54.07 -7.06 10.64
C THR A 20 -52.88 -7.70 9.93
N VAL A 21 -52.39 -7.05 8.86
CA VAL A 21 -51.08 -7.35 8.34
C VAL A 21 -50.14 -6.93 9.45
N MET A 22 -49.79 -7.88 10.31
CA MET A 22 -48.60 -7.75 11.13
C MET A 22 -47.49 -7.52 10.10
N ALA A 23 -46.92 -6.32 10.08
CA ALA A 23 -45.64 -6.11 9.47
C ALA A 23 -44.70 -7.07 10.21
N ALA A 24 -44.46 -8.24 9.62
CA ALA A 24 -43.34 -9.04 10.02
C ALA A 24 -42.13 -8.19 9.64
N ASP A 25 -41.40 -7.70 10.63
CA ASP A 25 -40.01 -7.36 10.43
C ASP A 25 -39.36 -8.65 9.92
N ILE A 26 -39.25 -8.76 8.61
CA ILE A 26 -38.28 -9.68 8.03
C ILE A 26 -36.97 -9.01 8.39
N ASN A 27 -36.34 -9.49 9.46
CA ASN A 27 -34.92 -9.29 9.65
C ASN A 27 -34.26 -9.85 8.40
N THR A 28 -33.97 -8.99 7.43
CA THR A 28 -32.95 -9.26 6.45
C THR A 28 -31.64 -9.20 7.21
N GLU A 29 -31.29 -10.31 7.84
CA GLU A 29 -29.93 -10.55 8.22
C GLU A 29 -29.14 -10.62 6.93
N ALA A 30 -28.39 -9.55 6.64
CA ALA A 30 -27.30 -9.63 5.69
C ALA A 30 -26.31 -10.61 6.31
N VAL A 31 -26.37 -11.88 5.87
CA VAL A 31 -25.22 -12.75 5.99
C VAL A 31 -24.18 -12.14 5.08
N VAL A 32 -23.27 -11.33 5.64
CA VAL A 32 -22.00 -10.99 4.99
C VAL A 32 -21.19 -12.28 5.03
N GLY A 33 -21.55 -13.24 4.17
CA GLY A 33 -20.60 -14.24 3.75
C GLY A 33 -19.43 -13.47 3.17
N GLY A 34 -18.20 -13.80 3.58
CA GLY A 34 -16.96 -13.18 3.10
C GLY A 34 -16.73 -13.44 1.61
N SER A 35 -17.63 -12.93 0.77
CA SER A 35 -17.68 -13.04 -0.68
C SER A 35 -17.24 -11.73 -1.36
N GLY A 36 -16.39 -10.94 -0.69
CA GLY A 36 -15.55 -9.96 -1.38
C GLY A 36 -14.44 -10.67 -2.13
N ASN A 37 -13.94 -10.10 -3.23
CA ASN A 37 -12.68 -10.59 -3.78
C ASN A 37 -11.54 -10.08 -2.91
N SER A 38 -10.38 -10.73 -2.97
CA SER A 38 -9.21 -10.18 -2.27
C SER A 38 -8.82 -8.83 -2.89
N PRO A 39 -8.29 -7.89 -2.09
CA PRO A 39 -7.62 -6.71 -2.62
C PRO A 39 -6.38 -7.12 -3.41
N TYR A 40 -5.79 -6.17 -4.12
CA TYR A 40 -4.61 -6.40 -4.95
C TYR A 40 -3.68 -5.19 -4.94
N VAL A 41 -2.40 -5.45 -5.17
CA VAL A 41 -1.37 -4.41 -5.31
C VAL A 41 -1.14 -4.21 -6.81
N CYS A 42 -1.42 -3.02 -7.31
CA CYS A 42 -1.40 -2.67 -8.72
C CYS A 42 -0.01 -2.27 -9.20
N ALA A 43 0.71 -1.53 -8.35
CA ALA A 43 2.05 -1.09 -8.64
C ALA A 43 2.85 -0.87 -7.36
N LYS A 44 4.17 -0.97 -7.47
CA LYS A 44 5.11 -0.78 -6.36
C LYS A 44 6.42 -0.18 -6.85
N PHE A 45 6.91 0.83 -6.12
CA PHE A 45 8.20 1.48 -6.38
C PHE A 45 8.77 2.15 -5.12
N GLU A 46 10.03 2.58 -5.16
CA GLU A 46 10.75 3.24 -4.08
C GLU A 46 11.46 4.51 -4.55
N THR A 47 11.65 5.45 -3.62
CA THR A 47 12.48 6.65 -3.78
C THR A 47 13.28 6.91 -2.50
N PRO A 48 14.35 7.71 -2.54
CA PRO A 48 15.00 8.23 -3.74
C PRO A 48 15.82 7.18 -4.48
N ASP A 49 16.20 7.50 -5.70
CA ASP A 49 17.14 6.72 -6.50
C ASP A 49 18.39 7.57 -6.76
N HIS A 50 19.55 6.94 -6.67
CA HIS A 50 20.85 7.61 -6.77
C HIS A 50 21.64 7.15 -8.00
N SER A 51 21.01 6.40 -8.91
CA SER A 51 21.61 5.90 -10.14
C SER A 51 20.81 6.30 -11.37
N GLU A 52 21.46 6.26 -12.53
CA GLU A 52 20.80 6.37 -13.84
C GLU A 52 20.51 4.99 -14.46
N ASP A 53 20.98 3.93 -13.81
CA ASP A 53 20.73 2.55 -14.22
C ASP A 53 19.25 2.19 -14.04
N SER A 54 18.81 1.15 -14.76
CA SER A 54 17.44 0.67 -14.60
C SER A 54 17.20 0.02 -13.24
N GLY A 55 16.00 0.26 -12.69
CA GLY A 55 15.62 -0.19 -11.35
C GLY A 55 16.10 0.76 -10.26
N THR A 56 15.59 0.59 -9.04
CA THR A 56 15.92 1.50 -7.93
C THR A 56 17.25 1.12 -7.29
N GLN A 57 18.17 2.08 -7.19
CA GLN A 57 19.44 1.95 -6.48
C GLN A 57 19.55 3.00 -5.36
N ILE A 58 19.75 2.53 -4.13
CA ILE A 58 19.76 3.37 -2.93
C ILE A 58 21.16 3.42 -2.36
N ASP A 59 21.72 4.63 -2.28
CA ASP A 59 23.03 4.87 -1.70
C ASP A 59 22.97 5.12 -0.18
N PRO A 60 23.84 4.48 0.61
CA PRO A 60 23.95 4.75 2.04
C PRO A 60 24.39 6.19 2.34
N VAL A 61 24.05 6.69 3.52
CA VAL A 61 24.66 7.90 4.09
C VAL A 61 25.78 7.50 5.03
N ALA A 62 27.02 7.92 4.79
CA ALA A 62 28.15 7.57 5.64
C ALA A 62 27.89 7.94 7.12
N GLY A 63 27.87 6.94 8.00
CA GLY A 63 27.66 7.14 9.44
C GLY A 63 26.23 7.54 9.83
N GLY A 64 25.27 7.43 8.91
CA GLY A 64 23.88 7.80 9.13
C GLY A 64 22.89 6.78 8.58
N GLN A 65 21.63 7.18 8.57
CA GLN A 65 20.53 6.41 7.97
C GLN A 65 20.02 7.14 6.72
N ARG A 66 19.66 6.37 5.71
CA ARG A 66 18.98 6.83 4.52
C ARG A 66 17.48 6.63 4.71
N VAL A 67 16.70 7.69 4.54
CA VAL A 67 15.24 7.57 4.44
C VAL A 67 14.88 7.04 3.06
N VAL A 68 13.99 6.05 3.03
CA VAL A 68 13.45 5.43 1.82
C VAL A 68 11.94 5.49 1.89
N LYS A 69 11.32 6.05 0.86
CA LYS A 69 9.86 6.09 0.70
C LYS A 69 9.44 4.93 -0.20
N PHE A 70 8.51 4.13 0.31
CA PHE A 70 7.91 2.99 -0.37
C PHE A 70 6.51 3.38 -0.78
N TYR A 71 6.25 3.39 -2.08
CA TYR A 71 4.95 3.75 -2.63
C TYR A 71 4.24 2.51 -3.14
N VAL A 72 3.04 2.26 -2.62
CA VAL A 72 2.21 1.12 -2.99
C VAL A 72 0.92 1.64 -3.58
N VAL A 73 0.60 1.22 -4.80
CA VAL A 73 -0.73 1.47 -5.37
C VAL A 73 -1.60 0.25 -5.13
N VAL A 74 -2.67 0.44 -4.38
CA VAL A 74 -3.59 -0.63 -3.96
C VAL A 74 -4.98 -0.43 -4.54
N GLY A 75 -5.61 -1.55 -4.90
CA GLY A 75 -6.98 -1.60 -5.41
C GLY A 75 -7.77 -2.71 -4.74
N ASP A 76 -9.10 -2.61 -4.84
CA ASP A 76 -10.00 -3.65 -4.39
C ASP A 76 -11.17 -3.77 -5.38
N SER A 77 -11.56 -5.00 -5.72
CA SER A 77 -12.71 -5.24 -6.60
C SER A 77 -14.03 -4.76 -5.98
N ASN A 78 -14.08 -4.71 -4.65
CA ASN A 78 -15.20 -4.22 -3.86
C ASN A 78 -15.17 -2.69 -3.67
N GLY A 79 -14.13 -2.02 -4.19
CA GLY A 79 -13.91 -0.58 -4.10
C GLY A 79 -12.93 -0.21 -2.99
N VAL A 80 -12.21 0.89 -3.19
CA VAL A 80 -11.12 1.32 -2.28
C VAL A 80 -11.58 1.57 -0.85
N ASP A 81 -12.86 1.84 -0.62
CA ASP A 81 -13.40 2.02 0.73
C ASP A 81 -13.35 0.74 1.58
N ASP A 82 -13.28 -0.44 0.95
CA ASP A 82 -13.18 -1.74 1.63
C ASP A 82 -11.74 -2.07 2.06
N LEU A 83 -10.75 -1.30 1.62
CA LEU A 83 -9.37 -1.45 2.09
C LEU A 83 -9.25 -1.07 3.57
N SER A 84 -8.46 -1.82 4.32
CA SER A 84 -8.21 -1.60 5.75
C SER A 84 -6.75 -1.24 6.05
N ALA A 85 -5.81 -1.82 5.30
CA ALA A 85 -4.39 -1.58 5.49
C ALA A 85 -3.56 -1.87 4.24
N ALA A 86 -2.37 -1.28 4.20
CA ALA A 86 -1.27 -1.67 3.33
C ALA A 86 -0.01 -1.93 4.17
N TYR A 87 0.75 -2.95 3.82
CA TYR A 87 1.97 -3.32 4.51
C TYR A 87 3.12 -3.46 3.52
N ILE A 88 4.32 -3.20 4.04
CA ILE A 88 5.57 -3.51 3.34
C ILE A 88 6.44 -4.36 4.25
N LYS A 89 6.89 -5.51 3.77
CA LYS A 89 7.94 -6.30 4.41
C LYS A 89 9.20 -6.22 3.58
N VAL A 90 10.31 -5.87 4.22
CA VAL A 90 11.62 -5.80 3.59
C VAL A 90 12.47 -6.96 4.09
N TYR A 91 13.16 -7.62 3.17
CA TYR A 91 14.06 -8.72 3.43
C TYR A 91 15.46 -8.36 2.94
N HIS A 92 16.45 -8.79 3.71
CA HIS A 92 17.86 -8.65 3.35
C HIS A 92 18.20 -9.46 2.09
N PRO A 93 19.37 -9.19 1.46
CA PRO A 93 19.84 -9.95 0.31
C PRO A 93 20.03 -11.45 0.56
N ASP A 94 20.22 -11.86 1.82
CA ASP A 94 20.29 -13.27 2.22
C ASP A 94 18.90 -13.93 2.42
N GLY A 95 17.82 -13.17 2.22
CA GLY A 95 16.43 -13.59 2.38
C GLY A 95 15.91 -13.50 3.81
N SER A 96 16.72 -13.09 4.79
CA SER A 96 16.26 -12.90 6.16
C SER A 96 15.35 -11.67 6.29
N PHE A 97 14.37 -11.74 7.19
CA PHE A 97 13.47 -10.61 7.43
C PHE A 97 14.22 -9.44 8.06
N LYS A 98 14.02 -8.23 7.52
CA LYS A 98 14.62 -7.00 8.03
C LYS A 98 13.64 -6.23 8.91
N PHE A 99 12.58 -5.71 8.31
CA PHE A 99 11.56 -4.91 8.99
C PHE A 99 10.23 -4.96 8.24
N GLN A 100 9.17 -4.48 8.91
CA GLN A 100 7.86 -4.26 8.34
C GLN A 100 7.43 -2.80 8.59
N LEU A 101 6.75 -2.21 7.60
CA LEU A 101 6.06 -0.92 7.71
C LEU A 101 4.57 -1.13 7.53
N ASP A 102 3.78 -0.44 8.34
CA ASP A 102 2.34 -0.61 8.44
C ASP A 102 1.64 0.71 8.13
N ALA A 103 0.73 0.71 7.16
CA ALA A 103 -0.16 1.82 6.85
C ALA A 103 -1.60 1.35 7.09
N ILE A 104 -2.13 1.64 8.27
CA ILE A 104 -3.43 1.16 8.73
C ILE A 104 -4.41 2.33 8.79
N ARG A 105 -5.65 2.12 8.34
CA ARG A 105 -6.69 3.14 8.45
C ARG A 105 -7.04 3.47 9.91
N PRO A 106 -7.40 4.73 10.21
CA PRO A 106 -7.52 5.86 9.28
C PRO A 106 -6.20 6.63 9.03
N ASP A 107 -5.08 6.21 9.66
CA ASP A 107 -3.87 7.03 9.81
C ASP A 107 -2.83 6.87 8.69
N TRP A 108 -3.14 6.11 7.64
CA TRP A 108 -2.24 5.95 6.50
C TRP A 108 -2.05 7.23 5.68
N THR A 109 -0.88 7.39 5.08
CA THR A 109 -0.58 8.51 4.17
C THR A 109 -1.02 8.14 2.76
N VAL A 110 -2.09 8.75 2.27
CA VAL A 110 -2.55 8.61 0.88
C VAL A 110 -2.17 9.86 0.10
N ILE A 111 -1.48 9.66 -1.02
CA ILE A 111 -1.11 10.73 -1.95
C ILE A 111 -2.17 10.77 -3.06
N LEU A 112 -2.78 11.94 -3.25
CA LEU A 112 -3.75 12.15 -4.32
C LEU A 112 -3.05 12.20 -5.69
N TYR A 113 -3.77 11.86 -6.76
CA TYR A 113 -3.20 11.83 -8.11
C TYR A 113 -2.69 13.19 -8.60
N ASP A 114 -3.27 14.30 -8.14
CA ASP A 114 -2.78 15.66 -8.41
C ASP A 114 -1.80 16.16 -7.33
N GLY A 115 -1.46 15.30 -6.37
CA GLY A 115 -0.51 15.55 -5.29
C GLY A 115 0.94 15.52 -5.75
N LEU A 116 1.83 15.74 -4.77
CA LEU A 116 3.27 15.81 -4.98
C LEU A 116 3.96 14.56 -4.41
N ILE A 117 4.99 14.09 -5.12
CA ILE A 117 5.86 12.98 -4.72
C ILE A 117 7.29 13.49 -4.64
N ASP A 118 7.96 13.05 -3.59
CA ASP A 118 9.40 13.23 -3.40
C ASP A 118 10.16 12.14 -4.14
N MET A 119 10.99 12.57 -5.09
CA MET A 119 11.73 11.69 -6.00
C MET A 119 13.21 11.57 -5.66
N ASP A 120 13.79 12.57 -5.00
CA ASP A 120 15.24 12.68 -4.73
C ASP A 120 15.58 12.71 -3.23
N GLY A 121 14.57 12.75 -2.36
CA GLY A 121 14.69 12.63 -0.91
C GLY A 121 15.09 13.94 -0.21
N ASP A 122 15.05 15.08 -0.89
CA ASP A 122 15.43 16.38 -0.31
C ASP A 122 14.22 17.22 0.17
N CYS A 123 13.01 16.78 -0.19
CA CYS A 123 11.73 17.44 0.12
C CYS A 123 11.55 18.84 -0.52
N VAL A 124 12.25 19.14 -1.61
CA VAL A 124 12.28 20.44 -2.29
C VAL A 124 12.08 20.28 -3.80
N GLY A 125 11.12 21.03 -4.35
CA GLY A 125 10.90 21.02 -5.80
C GLY A 125 10.14 19.79 -6.31
N GLU A 126 9.31 19.21 -5.44
CA GLU A 126 8.54 18.00 -5.70
C GLU A 126 7.73 18.04 -6.99
N THR A 127 7.64 16.88 -7.62
CA THR A 127 6.91 16.72 -8.87
C THR A 127 5.53 16.13 -8.63
N THR A 128 4.62 16.36 -9.56
CA THR A 128 3.27 15.79 -9.49
C THR A 128 3.31 14.28 -9.72
N VAL A 129 2.42 13.52 -9.09
CA VAL A 129 2.31 12.05 -9.29
C VAL A 129 2.35 11.64 -10.77
N PRO A 130 1.61 12.26 -11.71
CA PRO A 130 1.58 11.79 -13.09
C PRO A 130 2.94 11.93 -13.79
N VAL A 131 3.69 12.97 -13.45
CA VAL A 131 5.04 13.22 -13.97
C VAL A 131 6.04 12.26 -13.34
N ALA A 132 5.99 12.07 -12.01
CA ALA A 132 6.81 11.07 -11.32
C ALA A 132 6.63 9.67 -11.92
N LEU A 133 5.37 9.26 -12.18
CA LEU A 133 5.09 7.95 -12.75
C LEU A 133 5.65 7.80 -14.17
N ASP A 134 5.61 8.85 -14.99
CA ASP A 134 6.20 8.83 -16.34
C ASP A 134 7.74 8.67 -16.27
N GLU A 135 8.39 9.36 -15.33
CA GLU A 135 9.84 9.27 -15.11
C GLU A 135 10.25 7.90 -14.56
N LEU A 136 9.52 7.38 -13.57
CA LEU A 136 9.75 6.06 -12.98
C LEU A 136 9.57 4.94 -14.00
N GLU A 137 8.58 5.04 -14.88
CA GLU A 137 8.37 4.09 -15.98
C GLU A 137 9.55 4.11 -16.95
N ALA A 138 9.99 5.30 -17.36
CA ALA A 138 11.12 5.45 -18.27
C ALA A 138 12.42 4.86 -17.71
N GLN A 139 12.56 4.82 -16.39
CA GLN A 139 13.69 4.22 -15.66
C GLN A 139 13.48 2.72 -15.35
N GLY A 140 12.30 2.15 -15.64
CA GLY A 140 11.97 0.77 -15.31
C GLY A 140 11.89 0.51 -13.81
N ARG A 141 11.48 1.51 -13.02
CA ARG A 141 11.43 1.46 -11.55
C ARG A 141 10.08 1.07 -10.99
N ILE A 142 9.05 1.00 -11.83
CA ILE A 142 7.72 0.56 -11.44
C ILE A 142 7.62 -0.95 -11.62
N THR A 143 7.30 -1.66 -10.55
CA THR A 143 6.85 -3.04 -10.64
C THR A 143 5.34 -3.07 -10.72
N TYR A 144 4.79 -3.67 -11.78
CA TYR A 144 3.35 -3.81 -11.99
C TYR A 144 2.83 -5.14 -11.45
N GLY A 145 1.66 -5.08 -10.81
CA GLY A 145 0.87 -6.24 -10.42
C GLY A 145 -0.20 -6.58 -11.44
N PHE A 146 -0.97 -7.63 -11.14
CA PHE A 146 -2.11 -8.06 -11.93
C PHE A 146 -3.39 -7.39 -11.45
N ASP A 147 -4.21 -6.90 -12.38
CA ASP A 147 -5.56 -6.40 -12.11
C ASP A 147 -6.60 -7.53 -12.27
N PRO A 148 -7.17 -8.05 -11.18
CA PRO A 148 -8.17 -9.12 -11.24
C PRO A 148 -9.53 -8.65 -11.77
N VAL A 149 -9.83 -7.35 -11.74
CA VAL A 149 -11.10 -6.81 -12.24
C VAL A 149 -11.12 -6.84 -13.77
N ARG A 150 -9.99 -6.46 -14.38
CA ARG A 150 -9.84 -6.46 -15.84
C ARG A 150 -9.27 -7.77 -16.39
N GLY A 151 -8.61 -8.56 -15.55
CA GLY A 151 -7.99 -9.83 -15.94
C GLY A 151 -6.71 -9.64 -16.76
N VAL A 152 -5.96 -8.55 -16.52
CA VAL A 152 -4.73 -8.20 -17.25
C VAL A 152 -3.67 -7.65 -16.29
N ASP A 153 -2.41 -7.69 -16.70
CA ASP A 153 -1.34 -6.98 -15.99
C ASP A 153 -1.55 -5.47 -16.05
N MET A 154 -1.21 -4.78 -14.97
CA MET A 154 -1.27 -3.33 -14.90
C MET A 154 -0.28 -2.68 -15.88
N THR A 155 -0.68 -1.53 -16.41
CA THR A 155 0.17 -0.66 -17.25
C THR A 155 0.16 0.75 -16.68
N LEU A 156 1.13 1.58 -17.09
CA LEU A 156 1.19 2.98 -16.69
C LEU A 156 -0.11 3.74 -16.98
N ASP A 157 -0.65 3.59 -18.20
CA ASP A 157 -1.88 4.29 -18.61
C ASP A 157 -3.07 3.89 -17.74
N MET A 158 -3.18 2.60 -17.40
CA MET A 158 -4.23 2.08 -16.52
C MET A 158 -4.06 2.60 -15.09
N LEU A 159 -2.82 2.62 -14.59
CA LEU A 159 -2.48 3.10 -13.26
C LEU A 159 -2.85 4.58 -13.09
N LYS A 160 -2.42 5.41 -14.04
CA LYS A 160 -2.71 6.86 -14.06
C LYS A 160 -4.21 7.11 -14.12
N TYR A 161 -4.92 6.42 -15.01
CA TYR A 161 -6.37 6.55 -15.14
C TYR A 161 -7.11 6.17 -13.84
N ASP A 162 -6.74 5.05 -13.21
CA ASP A 162 -7.43 4.58 -12.01
C ASP A 162 -7.14 5.43 -10.77
N LEU A 163 -5.92 5.95 -10.64
CA LEU A 163 -5.58 6.92 -9.58
C LEU A 163 -6.34 8.24 -9.74
N ASP A 164 -6.41 8.78 -10.96
CA ASP A 164 -7.14 10.02 -11.28
C ASP A 164 -8.63 9.92 -10.95
N HIS A 165 -9.23 8.73 -11.16
CA HIS A 165 -10.64 8.48 -10.91
C HIS A 165 -10.92 7.90 -9.51
N GLY A 166 -9.94 7.85 -8.62
CA GLY A 166 -10.09 7.36 -7.24
C GLY A 166 -10.45 5.88 -7.13
N LYS A 167 -10.16 5.08 -8.15
CA LYS A 167 -10.39 3.62 -8.16
C LYS A 167 -9.30 2.84 -7.46
N GLN A 168 -8.15 3.47 -7.26
CA GLN A 168 -6.98 2.93 -6.56
C GLN A 168 -6.44 4.00 -5.63
N LEU A 169 -5.68 3.59 -4.62
CA LEU A 169 -5.04 4.49 -3.67
C LEU A 169 -3.53 4.34 -3.77
N LEU A 170 -2.83 5.48 -3.86
CA LEU A 170 -1.38 5.55 -3.71
C LEU A 170 -1.05 5.78 -2.25
N VAL A 171 -0.44 4.79 -1.61
CA VAL A 171 -0.08 4.81 -0.19
C VAL A 171 1.43 4.97 -0.05
N GLU A 172 1.85 5.93 0.77
CA GLU A 172 3.25 6.16 1.13
C GLU A 172 3.56 5.48 2.48
N LEU A 173 4.66 4.74 2.51
CA LEU A 173 5.27 4.23 3.73
C LEU A 173 6.72 4.69 3.79
N VAL A 174 7.18 5.15 4.96
CA VAL A 174 8.53 5.67 5.14
C VAL A 174 9.34 4.73 6.02
N GLY A 175 10.50 4.28 5.52
CA GLY A 175 11.43 3.43 6.24
C GLY A 175 12.85 3.99 6.22
N GLU A 176 13.71 3.43 7.08
CA GLU A 176 15.10 3.85 7.20
C GLU A 176 16.08 2.69 6.93
N MET A 177 17.12 2.98 6.15
CA MET A 177 18.20 2.07 5.81
C MET A 177 19.51 2.57 6.43
N ASP A 178 20.06 1.81 7.37
CA ASP A 178 21.33 2.15 8.02
C ASP A 178 22.54 1.94 7.07
N TYR A 179 23.62 2.69 7.28
CA TYR A 179 24.82 2.56 6.45
C TYR A 179 25.56 1.22 6.62
N CYS A 180 25.32 0.49 7.71
CA CYS A 180 25.89 -0.84 7.95
C CYS A 180 25.06 -1.98 7.35
N GLN A 181 23.98 -1.68 6.63
CA GLN A 181 23.17 -2.72 6.00
C GLN A 181 23.97 -3.44 4.89
N PRO A 182 23.81 -4.76 4.75
CA PRO A 182 24.50 -5.50 3.69
C PRO A 182 24.11 -4.95 2.32
N SER A 183 25.07 -4.83 1.42
CA SER A 183 24.80 -4.46 0.03
C SER A 183 24.20 -5.64 -0.73
N GLY A 184 23.37 -5.34 -1.72
CA GLY A 184 22.71 -6.31 -2.59
C GLY A 184 21.26 -5.97 -2.85
N ASP A 185 20.56 -6.90 -3.50
CA ASP A 185 19.14 -6.78 -3.81
C ASP A 185 18.29 -7.09 -2.58
N TYR A 186 17.51 -6.12 -2.13
CA TYR A 186 16.52 -6.28 -1.08
C TYR A 186 15.19 -6.67 -1.69
N ARG A 187 14.59 -7.75 -1.19
CA ARG A 187 13.22 -8.14 -1.56
C ARG A 187 12.22 -7.35 -0.73
N VAL A 188 11.23 -6.78 -1.40
CA VAL A 188 10.14 -6.04 -0.79
C VAL A 188 8.83 -6.72 -1.15
N GLU A 189 8.08 -7.14 -0.14
CA GLU A 189 6.72 -7.68 -0.28
C GLU A 189 5.73 -6.58 0.10
N ALA A 190 4.97 -6.10 -0.88
CA ALA A 190 3.84 -5.21 -0.68
C ALA A 190 2.55 -6.02 -0.51
N ILE A 191 1.73 -5.63 0.47
CA ILE A 191 0.53 -6.37 0.85
C ILE A 191 -0.62 -5.37 1.00
N ALA A 192 -1.70 -5.57 0.26
CA ALA A 192 -2.97 -4.87 0.46
C ALA A 192 -3.92 -5.77 1.27
N VAL A 193 -4.66 -5.21 2.23
CA VAL A 193 -5.60 -5.94 3.09
C VAL A 193 -6.96 -5.25 3.14
N ASP A 194 -8.03 -6.03 3.00
CA ASP A 194 -9.42 -5.56 3.06
C ASP A 194 -9.97 -5.60 4.51
N GLN A 195 -11.18 -5.10 4.73
CA GLN A 195 -11.84 -5.17 6.03
C GLN A 195 -12.26 -6.59 6.43
N GLY A 196 -12.34 -7.51 5.46
CA GLY A 196 -12.60 -8.94 5.67
C GLY A 196 -11.37 -9.76 6.06
N GLY A 197 -10.18 -9.17 6.06
CA GLY A 197 -8.90 -9.82 6.35
C GLY A 197 -8.29 -10.61 5.19
N LYS A 198 -8.80 -10.49 3.96
CA LYS A 198 -8.15 -11.03 2.77
C LYS A 198 -7.01 -10.12 2.33
N ALA A 199 -6.05 -10.70 1.62
CA ALA A 199 -4.86 -9.99 1.20
C ALA A 199 -4.47 -10.30 -0.25
N GLY A 200 -3.89 -9.30 -0.91
CA GLY A 200 -3.18 -9.42 -2.18
C GLY A 200 -1.75 -8.93 -2.02
N THR A 201 -0.83 -9.52 -2.78
CA THR A 201 0.61 -9.26 -2.63
C THR A 201 1.29 -8.98 -3.96
N LEU A 202 2.31 -8.11 -3.93
CA LEU A 202 3.24 -7.88 -5.04
C LEU A 202 4.66 -7.82 -4.49
N GLU A 203 5.60 -8.45 -5.18
CA GLU A 203 7.01 -8.41 -4.80
C GLU A 203 7.81 -7.56 -5.78
N ASN A 204 8.76 -6.80 -5.27
CA ASN A 204 9.77 -6.12 -6.07
C ASN A 204 11.15 -6.19 -5.40
N LEU A 205 12.16 -5.69 -6.13
CA LEU A 205 13.54 -5.57 -5.67
C LEU A 205 13.98 -4.11 -5.73
N PHE A 206 14.84 -3.72 -4.79
CA PHE A 206 15.71 -2.54 -4.95
C PHE A 206 17.13 -2.92 -4.55
N PHE A 207 18.13 -2.29 -5.18
CA PHE A 207 19.53 -2.52 -4.86
C PHE A 207 20.01 -1.52 -3.79
N TYR A 208 20.66 -1.99 -2.74
CA TYR A 208 21.31 -1.14 -1.75
C TYR A 208 22.84 -1.16 -1.96
N SER A 209 23.42 -0.01 -2.26
CA SER A 209 24.84 0.12 -2.52
C SER A 209 25.69 -0.09 -1.27
N SER A 210 26.93 -0.54 -1.45
CA SER A 210 27.91 -0.57 -0.37
C SER A 210 28.60 0.80 -0.25
N ILE A 211 28.88 1.25 0.98
CA ILE A 211 29.75 2.41 1.22
C ILE A 211 30.99 2.00 2.00
N VAL A 212 32.14 2.56 1.62
CA VAL A 212 33.35 2.47 2.44
C VAL A 212 33.29 3.61 3.47
N ALA A 213 32.72 3.33 4.64
CA ALA A 213 32.74 4.26 5.76
C ALA A 213 33.90 3.93 6.70
N LEU A 214 34.96 4.75 6.70
CA LEU A 214 36.01 4.70 7.71
C LEU A 214 35.47 5.30 9.01
N ARG A 215 34.98 4.44 9.90
CA ARG A 215 34.68 4.83 11.28
C ARG A 215 35.99 4.83 12.08
N CYS A 216 36.62 5.99 12.20
CA CYS A 216 37.71 6.18 13.16
C CYS A 216 37.10 6.33 14.57
N ASP A 217 37.13 5.26 15.35
CA ASP A 217 36.58 5.17 16.71
C ASP A 217 37.56 5.62 17.81
N PHE A 218 38.67 6.24 17.44
CA PHE A 218 39.71 6.70 18.37
C PHE A 218 39.78 8.22 18.43
N VAL A 219 39.56 8.76 19.64
CA VAL A 219 39.76 10.19 19.95
C VAL A 219 41.25 10.54 20.04
N ARG A 220 42.11 9.53 20.28
CA ARG A 220 43.57 9.67 20.32
C ARG A 220 44.25 8.36 19.97
N ILE A 221 45.17 8.42 19.01
CA ILE A 221 46.16 7.36 18.78
C ILE A 221 47.42 7.76 19.54
N SER A 222 47.89 6.90 20.46
CA SER A 222 49.15 7.10 21.17
C SER A 222 50.11 5.98 20.80
N TRP A 223 51.19 6.33 20.10
CA TRP A 223 52.23 5.38 19.65
C TRP A 223 53.23 5.01 20.77
N GLY A 224 52.93 5.39 22.02
CA GLY A 224 53.86 5.24 23.15
C GLY A 224 55.18 5.97 22.91
N SER A 225 56.26 5.45 23.46
CA SER A 225 57.62 5.94 23.21
C SER A 225 58.15 5.31 21.92
N VAL A 226 58.21 6.10 20.84
CA VAL A 226 58.83 5.66 19.58
C VAL A 226 60.35 5.64 19.77
N ASN A 227 60.94 4.44 19.77
CA ASN A 227 62.38 4.25 19.91
C ASN A 227 63.00 4.18 18.52
N VAL A 228 63.58 5.28 18.05
CA VAL A 228 64.05 5.44 16.65
C VAL A 228 65.37 4.70 16.35
N ASN A 229 65.84 3.81 17.23
CA ASN A 229 67.22 3.29 17.22
C ASN A 229 67.37 1.76 17.25
N GLN A 230 66.41 0.98 16.74
CA GLN A 230 66.64 -0.46 16.49
C GLN A 230 66.50 -0.78 15.01
N TRP A 231 67.61 -0.60 14.29
CA TRP A 231 67.90 -1.35 13.07
C TRP A 231 68.70 -2.58 13.53
N ASN A 232 68.14 -3.78 13.32
CA ASN A 232 68.90 -5.03 13.38
C ASN A 232 69.63 -5.24 12.05
#